data_AF-A0A419KV89-F1
#
_entry.id   AF-A0A419KV89-F1
#
_cell.length_a   1.000
_cell.length_b   1.000
_cell.length_c   1.000
_cell.angle_alpha   90.00
_cell.angle_beta   90.00
_cell.angle_gamma   90.00
#
_symmetry.space_group_name_H-M   'P 1'
#
loop_
_entity.id
_entity.type
_entity.pdbx_description
1 polymer ?
#
loop_
_entity_poly.entity_id
_entity_poly.type
_entity_poly.pdbx_seq_one_letter_code
_entity_poly.pdbx_strand_id
1 'polypeptide(L)'
;MGEGFLEGIIDNFTALTKLIGKERMGYINFITEVTPHCDCPPYSDAPIVPDIGIVASKDPIAIDKCSADLINAAAGLKNSILGDADKEEALMPGFDKISHITGRDWTRLLKLGERVGLGSLEYDLIKIDV
;
A
#
# COMPACT_ATOMS: atom_id res chain seq x y z
N MET A 1 -15.97 8.57 6.78
CA MET A 1 -16.04 7.11 6.57
C MET A 1 -16.79 6.55 7.77
N GLY A 2 -17.86 5.79 7.55
CA GLY A 2 -18.73 5.30 8.62
C GLY A 2 -18.04 4.26 9.52
N GLU A 3 -18.59 4.05 10.71
CA GLU A 3 -18.17 2.99 11.62
C GLU A 3 -18.36 1.62 10.96
N GLY A 4 -17.38 0.71 11.07
CA GLY A 4 -17.45 -0.63 10.47
C GLY A 4 -17.12 -0.73 8.98
N PHE A 5 -16.74 0.36 8.30
CA PHE A 5 -16.48 0.32 6.85
C PHE A 5 -15.32 -0.60 6.46
N LEU A 6 -14.20 -0.57 7.20
CA LEU A 6 -13.04 -1.41 6.89
C LEU A 6 -13.34 -2.88 7.22
N GLU A 7 -14.08 -3.13 8.29
CA GLU A 7 -14.57 -4.45 8.67
C GLU A 7 -15.48 -5.03 7.59
N GLY A 8 -16.37 -4.22 7.01
CA GLY A 8 -17.19 -4.61 5.87
C GLY A 8 -16.37 -5.00 4.64
N ILE A 9 -15.31 -4.26 4.31
CA ILE A 9 -14.39 -4.63 3.22
C ILE A 9 -13.75 -5.99 3.49
N ILE A 10 -13.23 -6.18 4.71
CA ILE A 10 -12.56 -7.42 5.10
C ILE A 10 -13.53 -8.61 5.11
N ASP A 11 -14.77 -8.42 5.57
CA ASP A 11 -15.79 -9.48 5.58
C ASP A 11 -16.15 -9.94 4.16
N ASN A 12 -16.37 -8.99 3.25
CA ASN A 12 -16.64 -9.31 1.84
C ASN A 12 -15.47 -10.06 1.18
N PHE A 13 -14.24 -9.58 1.39
CA PHE A 13 -13.07 -10.24 0.83
C PHE A 13 -12.83 -11.63 1.47
N THR A 14 -13.12 -11.78 2.76
CA THR A 14 -13.08 -13.08 3.45
C THR A 14 -14.09 -14.07 2.87
N ALA A 15 -15.31 -13.63 2.56
CA ALA A 15 -16.31 -14.48 1.93
C ALA A 15 -15.84 -14.96 0.55
N LEU A 16 -15.26 -14.07 -0.26
CA LEU A 16 -14.71 -14.41 -1.58
C LEU A 16 -13.56 -15.41 -1.48
N THR A 17 -12.58 -15.14 -0.61
CA THR A 17 -11.39 -16.00 -0.46
C THR A 17 -11.77 -17.41 0.01
N LYS A 18 -12.77 -17.55 0.90
CA LYS A 18 -13.33 -18.85 1.31
C LYS A 18 -14.04 -19.58 0.18
N LEU A 19 -14.79 -18.87 -0.67
CA LEU A 19 -15.52 -19.48 -1.78
C LEU A 19 -14.57 -20.02 -2.86
N ILE A 20 -13.56 -19.23 -3.22
CA ILE A 20 -12.63 -19.56 -4.32
C ILE A 20 -11.52 -20.52 -3.86
N GLY A 21 -11.08 -20.39 -2.60
CA GLY A 21 -9.89 -21.07 -2.09
C GLY A 21 -8.64 -20.23 -2.33
N LYS A 22 -7.89 -19.96 -1.25
CA LYS A 22 -6.69 -19.11 -1.28
C LYS A 22 -5.60 -19.65 -2.20
N GLU A 23 -5.50 -20.96 -2.33
CA GLU A 23 -4.51 -21.63 -3.16
C GLU A 23 -4.65 -21.31 -4.65
N ARG A 24 -5.83 -20.80 -5.06
CA ARG A 24 -6.17 -20.42 -6.43
C ARG A 24 -6.07 -18.92 -6.68
N MET A 25 -5.66 -18.14 -5.68
CA MET A 25 -5.52 -16.70 -5.77
C MET A 25 -4.04 -16.32 -5.83
N GLY A 26 -3.74 -15.33 -6.67
CA GLY A 26 -2.45 -14.69 -6.77
C GLY A 26 -2.65 -13.19 -6.96
N TYR A 27 -1.75 -12.41 -6.41
CA TYR A 27 -1.83 -10.95 -6.35
C TYR A 27 -0.56 -10.37 -6.96
N ILE A 28 -0.73 -9.28 -7.72
CA ILE A 28 0.36 -8.55 -8.36
C ILE A 28 0.06 -7.07 -8.17
N ASN A 29 1.01 -6.35 -7.58
CA ASN A 29 0.92 -4.89 -7.44
C ASN A 29 1.97 -4.25 -8.35
N PHE A 30 1.53 -3.23 -9.09
CA PHE A 30 2.38 -2.35 -9.87
C PHE A 30 2.58 -1.08 -9.03
N ILE A 31 3.80 -0.87 -8.54
CA ILE A 31 4.16 0.25 -7.69
C ILE A 31 4.85 1.28 -8.58
N THR A 32 4.04 1.92 -9.42
CA THR A 32 4.45 2.91 -10.42
C THR A 32 3.52 4.12 -10.33
N GLU A 33 4.03 5.31 -10.67
CA GLU A 33 3.22 6.54 -10.69
C GLU A 33 2.41 6.74 -9.39
N VAL A 34 3.06 6.56 -8.23
CA VAL A 34 2.41 6.65 -6.92
C VAL A 34 2.06 8.11 -6.64
N THR A 35 0.83 8.52 -6.88
CA THR A 35 0.33 9.90 -6.68
C THR A 35 -0.34 10.07 -5.31
N PRO A 36 -0.42 11.30 -4.75
CA PRO A 36 -0.97 11.53 -3.42
C PRO A 36 -2.50 11.42 -3.36
N HIS A 37 -3.15 11.45 -4.51
CA HIS A 37 -4.60 11.41 -4.66
C HIS A 37 -4.98 10.32 -5.66
N CYS A 38 -6.27 10.05 -5.81
CA CYS A 38 -6.72 9.26 -6.95
C CYS A 38 -6.19 9.92 -8.23
N ASP A 39 -5.67 9.12 -9.14
CA ASP A 39 -5.15 9.48 -10.46
C ASP A 39 -6.27 9.80 -11.47
N CYS A 40 -7.51 9.43 -11.17
CA CYS A 40 -8.69 9.73 -11.98
C CYS A 40 -9.00 11.25 -12.13
N PRO A 41 -9.01 12.06 -11.05
CA PRO A 41 -9.25 13.49 -11.16
C PRO A 41 -8.06 14.29 -11.73
N PRO A 42 -8.31 15.42 -12.44
CA PRO A 42 -7.26 16.25 -13.04
C PRO A 42 -6.40 17.01 -12.04
N TYR A 43 -6.73 16.96 -10.74
CA TYR A 43 -5.94 17.55 -9.66
C TYR A 43 -5.00 16.53 -9.00
N SER A 44 -4.89 15.30 -9.53
CA SER A 44 -3.87 14.38 -9.06
C SER A 44 -2.50 15.00 -9.33
N ASP A 45 -1.77 15.23 -8.25
CA ASP A 45 -0.45 15.86 -8.30
C ASP A 45 0.60 14.88 -8.84
N ALA A 46 1.82 15.36 -9.05
CA ALA A 46 2.94 14.53 -9.48
C ALA A 46 3.20 13.35 -8.53
N PRO A 47 3.80 12.25 -9.03
CA PRO A 47 4.19 11.12 -8.20
C PRO A 47 5.06 11.53 -7.00
N ILE A 48 4.83 10.89 -5.86
CA ILE A 48 5.50 11.21 -4.59
C ILE A 48 6.82 10.46 -4.40
N VAL A 49 7.01 9.36 -5.13
CA VAL A 49 8.25 8.53 -5.15
C VAL A 49 8.53 8.09 -6.59
N PRO A 50 9.79 7.74 -6.93
CA PRO A 50 10.10 7.09 -8.21
C PRO A 50 9.36 5.76 -8.37
N ASP A 51 9.25 5.28 -9.61
CA ASP A 51 8.76 3.94 -9.89
C ASP A 51 9.61 2.88 -9.15
N ILE A 52 8.93 2.00 -8.41
CA ILE A 52 9.56 0.94 -7.61
C ILE A 52 9.60 -0.37 -8.39
N GLY A 53 8.55 -0.65 -9.18
CA GLY A 53 8.44 -1.86 -9.99
C GLY A 53 7.24 -2.72 -9.64
N ILE A 54 7.39 -4.04 -9.77
CA ILE A 54 6.28 -4.99 -9.63
C ILE A 54 6.60 -5.97 -8.50
N VAL A 55 5.62 -6.20 -7.62
CA VAL A 55 5.68 -7.26 -6.60
C VAL A 55 4.55 -8.25 -6.83
N ALA A 56 4.77 -9.50 -6.44
CA ALA A 56 3.78 -10.57 -6.55
C ALA A 56 3.77 -11.45 -5.30
N SER A 57 2.59 -11.94 -4.92
CA SER A 57 2.42 -12.81 -3.75
C SER A 57 1.16 -13.67 -3.89
N LYS A 58 1.09 -14.75 -3.10
CA LYS A 58 -0.17 -15.48 -2.84
C LYS A 58 -0.86 -15.01 -1.57
N ASP A 59 -0.21 -14.14 -0.79
CA ASP A 59 -0.74 -13.55 0.42
C ASP A 59 -1.14 -12.08 0.15
N PRO A 60 -2.43 -11.74 0.24
CA PRO A 60 -2.93 -10.40 -0.06
C PRO A 60 -2.53 -9.35 0.98
N ILE A 61 -2.29 -9.75 2.23
CA ILE A 61 -1.90 -8.82 3.30
C ILE A 61 -0.41 -8.49 3.16
N ALA A 62 0.40 -9.51 2.90
CA ALA A 62 1.84 -9.36 2.73
C ALA A 62 2.20 -8.48 1.54
N ILE A 63 1.51 -8.62 0.39
CA ILE A 63 1.82 -7.83 -0.81
C ILE A 63 1.50 -6.34 -0.64
N ASP A 64 0.38 -6.02 0.01
CA ASP A 64 -0.01 -4.63 0.28
C ASP A 64 0.92 -4.02 1.34
N LYS A 65 1.29 -4.79 2.37
CA LYS A 65 2.28 -4.37 3.36
C LYS A 65 3.64 -4.10 2.72
N CYS A 66 4.12 -5.02 1.88
CA CYS A 66 5.36 -4.87 1.13
C CYS A 66 5.32 -3.65 0.21
N SER A 67 4.20 -3.41 -0.48
CA SER A 67 4.05 -2.26 -1.38
C SER A 67 4.15 -0.94 -0.62
N ALA A 68 3.44 -0.81 0.50
CA ALA A 68 3.49 0.38 1.34
C ALA A 68 4.87 0.61 1.97
N ASP A 69 5.55 -0.46 2.39
CA ASP A 69 6.90 -0.39 2.93
C ASP A 69 7.92 0.08 1.89
N LEU A 70 7.82 -0.43 0.65
CA LEU A 70 8.70 -0.01 -0.44
C LEU A 70 8.48 1.47 -0.79
N ILE A 71 7.24 1.95 -0.80
CA ILE A 71 6.91 3.38 -0.98
C ILE A 71 7.56 4.22 0.13
N ASN A 72 7.40 3.82 1.38
CA ASN A 72 7.98 4.55 2.50
C ASN A 72 9.52 4.47 2.51
N ALA A 73 10.11 3.35 2.09
CA ALA A 73 11.55 3.17 1.95
C ALA A 73 12.17 3.96 0.80
N ALA A 74 11.40 4.31 -0.24
CA ALA A 74 11.89 5.13 -1.34
C ALA A 74 12.14 6.59 -0.92
N ALA A 75 13.06 7.27 -1.61
CA ALA A 75 13.24 8.71 -1.47
C ALA A 75 12.05 9.43 -2.11
N GLY A 76 11.53 10.46 -1.44
CA GLY A 76 10.44 11.26 -1.96
C GLY A 76 10.88 12.20 -3.10
N LEU A 77 9.96 12.50 -4.01
CA LEU A 77 10.18 13.42 -5.13
C LEU A 77 9.88 14.86 -4.71
N LYS A 78 10.86 15.75 -4.89
CA LYS A 78 10.75 17.19 -4.52
C LYS A 78 9.73 17.97 -5.35
N ASN A 79 9.43 17.49 -6.55
CA ASN A 79 8.47 18.12 -7.46
C ASN A 79 7.05 17.54 -7.30
N SER A 80 6.69 17.18 -6.06
CA SER A 80 5.37 16.67 -5.66
C SER A 80 4.92 17.40 -4.39
N ILE A 81 3.71 17.10 -3.91
CA ILE A 81 3.20 17.57 -2.62
C ILE A 81 4.17 17.36 -1.43
N LEU A 82 5.10 16.40 -1.52
CA LEU A 82 6.12 16.17 -0.49
C LEU A 82 7.21 17.27 -0.46
N GLY A 83 7.48 17.93 -1.58
CA GLY A 83 8.45 19.03 -1.66
C GLY A 83 7.91 20.37 -1.20
N ASP A 84 6.58 20.55 -1.27
CA ASP A 84 5.88 21.70 -0.69
C ASP A 84 5.65 21.54 0.83
N ALA A 85 5.89 20.34 1.37
CA ALA A 85 5.72 20.08 2.79
C ALA A 85 6.73 20.93 3.61
N ASP A 86 6.28 21.48 4.74
CA ASP A 86 7.10 22.20 5.74
C ASP A 86 8.20 21.32 6.40
N LYS A 87 8.42 20.12 5.87
CA LYS A 87 9.13 18.99 6.46
C LYS A 87 9.95 18.26 5.40
N GLU A 88 11.20 18.68 5.21
CA GLU A 88 12.17 17.96 4.35
C GLU A 88 12.34 16.48 4.72
N GLU A 89 12.05 16.12 5.99
CA GLU A 89 11.99 14.73 6.48
C GLU A 89 11.03 13.85 5.66
N ALA A 90 9.98 14.42 5.05
CA ALA A 90 9.03 13.67 4.25
C ALA A 90 9.64 13.11 2.95
N LEU A 91 10.76 13.69 2.51
CA LEU A 91 11.53 13.21 1.36
C LEU A 91 12.48 12.06 1.71
N MET A 92 12.73 11.81 3.00
CA MET A 92 13.72 10.81 3.41
C MET A 92 13.21 9.38 3.23
N PRO A 93 14.08 8.45 2.81
CA PRO A 93 13.85 7.00 2.93
C PRO A 93 13.44 6.61 4.36
N GLY A 94 12.41 5.78 4.48
CA GLY A 94 11.90 5.26 5.76
C GLY A 94 10.86 6.16 6.44
N PHE A 95 10.63 7.37 5.95
CA PHE A 95 9.53 8.21 6.44
C PHE A 95 8.17 7.67 5.95
N ASP A 96 7.16 7.67 6.84
CA ASP A 96 5.80 7.22 6.52
C ASP A 96 5.03 8.28 5.72
N LYS A 97 5.34 8.33 4.42
CA LYS A 97 4.77 9.26 3.43
C LYS A 97 3.26 9.07 3.30
N ILE A 98 2.79 7.83 3.37
CA ILE A 98 1.37 7.49 3.21
C ILE A 98 0.55 8.10 4.35
N SER A 99 0.96 7.87 5.60
CA SER A 99 0.26 8.46 6.76
C SER A 99 0.37 9.99 6.77
N HIS A 100 1.52 10.54 6.35
CA HIS A 100 1.73 11.98 6.28
C HIS A 100 0.77 12.67 5.30
N ILE A 101 0.63 12.14 4.09
CA ILE A 101 -0.24 12.71 3.04
C ILE A 101 -1.72 12.50 3.39
N THR A 102 -2.08 11.29 3.83
CA THR A 102 -3.50 10.94 4.00
C THR A 102 -4.08 11.35 5.36
N GLY A 103 -3.22 11.60 6.35
CA GLY A 103 -3.60 11.81 7.75
C GLY A 103 -4.26 10.57 8.38
N ARG A 104 -4.05 9.37 7.84
CA ARG A 104 -4.69 8.12 8.29
C ARG A 104 -3.66 7.02 8.50
N ASP A 105 -3.92 6.16 9.49
CA ASP A 105 -3.19 4.91 9.67
C ASP A 105 -3.64 3.88 8.62
N TRP A 106 -2.84 3.75 7.57
CA TRP A 106 -3.06 2.80 6.47
C TRP A 106 -2.95 1.34 6.91
N THR A 107 -2.27 1.05 8.04
CA THR A 107 -2.08 -0.32 8.53
C THR A 107 -3.36 -0.94 9.11
N ARG A 108 -4.39 -0.13 9.40
CA ARG A 108 -5.63 -0.60 10.05
C ARG A 108 -6.34 -1.69 9.25
N LEU A 109 -6.46 -1.52 7.93
CA LEU A 109 -7.12 -2.51 7.08
C LEU A 109 -6.32 -3.82 7.05
N LEU A 110 -4.99 -3.73 6.94
CA LEU A 110 -4.10 -4.88 6.91
C LEU A 110 -4.14 -5.68 8.23
N LYS A 111 -4.11 -4.99 9.37
CA LYS A 111 -4.26 -5.60 10.71
C LYS A 111 -5.60 -6.32 10.88
N LEU A 112 -6.69 -5.79 10.32
CA LEU A 112 -7.98 -6.47 10.31
C LEU A 112 -7.93 -7.73 9.46
N GLY A 113 -7.29 -7.66 8.29
CA GLY A 113 -7.11 -8.80 7.39
C GLY A 113 -6.29 -9.93 8.02
N GLU A 114 -5.16 -9.60 8.66
CA GLU A 114 -4.36 -10.58 9.40
C GLU A 114 -5.15 -11.22 10.54
N ARG A 115 -5.93 -10.43 11.30
CA ARG A 115 -6.75 -10.93 12.42
C ARG A 115 -7.76 -11.99 11.99
N VAL A 116 -8.39 -11.84 10.83
CA VAL A 116 -9.34 -12.84 10.29
C VAL A 116 -8.64 -13.95 9.51
N GLY A 117 -7.31 -13.94 9.52
CA GLY A 117 -6.47 -14.95 8.90
C GLY A 117 -6.46 -14.88 7.39
N LEU A 118 -6.63 -13.71 6.76
CA LEU A 118 -6.51 -13.56 5.29
C LEU A 118 -5.06 -13.69 4.82
N GLY A 119 -4.11 -13.25 5.64
CA GLY A 119 -2.68 -13.23 5.33
C GLY A 119 -1.85 -12.76 6.51
N SER A 120 -0.60 -12.35 6.27
CA SER A 120 0.38 -11.94 7.27
C SER A 120 0.91 -10.53 7.02
N LEU A 121 1.14 -9.75 8.08
CA LEU A 121 1.91 -8.50 8.01
C LEU A 121 3.42 -8.75 7.86
N GLU A 122 3.89 -9.91 8.30
CA GLU A 122 5.27 -10.36 8.12
C GLU A 122 5.43 -10.99 6.73
N TYR A 123 6.53 -10.66 6.05
CA TYR A 123 6.85 -11.16 4.72
C TYR A 123 8.36 -11.18 4.49
N ASP A 124 8.80 -12.05 3.57
CA ASP A 124 10.16 -12.05 3.04
C ASP A 124 10.15 -11.46 1.62
N LEU A 125 10.96 -10.42 1.39
CA LEU A 125 11.14 -9.86 0.05
C LEU A 125 12.23 -10.62 -0.70
N ILE A 126 11.83 -11.46 -1.64
CA ILE A 126 12.73 -12.19 -2.53
C ILE A 126 12.92 -11.38 -3.81
N LYS A 127 14.12 -10.85 -4.03
CA LYS A 127 14.48 -10.17 -5.28
C LYS A 127 14.76 -11.21 -6.36
N ILE A 128 14.21 -10.97 -7.55
CA ILE A 128 14.48 -11.79 -8.73
C ILE A 128 15.40 -10.98 -9.63
N ASP A 129 16.57 -11.54 -9.94
CA ASP A 129 17.45 -11.00 -10.96
C ASP A 129 16.84 -11.31 -12.33
N VAL A 130 16.67 -10.28 -13.16
CA VAL A 130 16.12 -10.37 -14.51
C VAL A 130 17.18 -10.00 -15.53
#